data_AF-A0A174XB38-F1
#
_entry.id   AF-A0A174XB38-F1
#
_cell.length_a   1.000
_cell.length_b   1.000
_cell.length_c   1.000
_cell.angle_alpha   90.00
_cell.angle_beta   90.00
_cell.angle_gamma   90.00
#
_symmetry.space_group_name_H-M   'P 1'
#
loop_
_entity.id
_entity.type
_entity.pdbx_description
1 polymer ?
#
loop_
_entity_poly.entity_id
_entity_poly.type
_entity_poly.pdbx_seq_one_letter_code
_entity_poly.pdbx_strand_id
1 'polypeptide(L)'
;MLSFEAYDRHWLDFIVASRNGEKPWIGYDIIEGGVVDDRVIDTVEDYISGNITVDQALGKLRYTSPNNQICILSQSLLDKYLRFVDSERLNDIREGRPV
;
A
#
# COMPACT_ATOMS: atom_id res chain seq x y z
N MET A 1 3.96 -7.68 -14.16
CA MET A 1 3.23 -7.45 -12.90
C MET A 1 4.09 -7.98 -11.75
N LEU A 2 4.17 -7.24 -10.65
CA LEU A 2 4.82 -7.65 -9.41
C LEU A 2 3.74 -7.93 -8.37
N SER A 3 3.84 -9.04 -7.62
CA SER A 3 2.84 -9.44 -6.62
C SER A 3 3.51 -9.88 -5.32
N PHE A 4 3.01 -9.38 -4.20
CA PHE A 4 3.40 -9.80 -2.85
C PHE A 4 2.22 -10.45 -2.15
N GLU A 5 2.32 -11.74 -1.88
CA GLU A 5 1.24 -12.53 -1.26
C GLU A 5 1.23 -12.44 0.27
N ALA A 6 2.32 -11.96 0.86
CA ALA A 6 2.50 -11.88 2.31
C ALA A 6 3.41 -10.70 2.69
N TYR A 7 3.37 -10.34 3.98
CA TYR A 7 4.35 -9.45 4.59
C TYR A 7 5.66 -10.19 4.89
N ASP A 8 6.34 -10.60 3.83
CA ASP A 8 7.62 -11.29 3.89
C ASP A 8 8.80 -10.33 3.73
N ARG A 9 10.01 -10.89 3.67
CA ARG A 9 11.22 -10.09 3.53
C ARG A 9 11.25 -9.29 2.22
N HIS A 10 10.80 -9.89 1.12
CA HIS A 10 10.81 -9.23 -0.19
C HIS A 10 9.85 -8.04 -0.21
N TRP A 11 8.66 -8.19 0.38
CA TRP A 11 7.72 -7.09 0.56
C TRP A 11 8.33 -5.98 1.42
N LEU A 12 8.95 -6.34 2.55
CA LEU A 12 9.54 -5.36 3.46
C LEU A 12 10.69 -4.58 2.79
N ASP A 13 11.58 -5.27 2.10
CA ASP A 13 12.69 -4.64 1.36
C ASP A 13 12.14 -3.71 0.25
N PHE A 14 11.09 -4.13 -0.47
CA PHE A 14 10.45 -3.30 -1.49
C PHE A 14 9.85 -2.01 -0.92
N ILE A 15 9.13 -2.11 0.20
CA ILE A 15 8.54 -0.96 0.89
C ILE A 15 9.64 -0.01 1.40
N VAL A 16 10.69 -0.55 2.01
CA VAL A 16 11.80 0.24 2.57
C VAL A 16 12.55 0.98 1.47
N ALA A 17 12.93 0.29 0.38
CA ALA A 17 13.55 0.92 -0.78
C ALA A 17 12.67 2.06 -1.33
N SER A 18 11.36 1.81 -1.46
CA SER A 18 10.41 2.83 -1.91
C SER A 18 10.36 4.06 -1.00
N ARG A 19 10.35 3.87 0.33
CA ARG A 19 10.33 4.97 1.32
C ARG A 19 11.65 5.74 1.38
N ASN A 20 12.76 5.09 1.04
CA ASN A 20 14.08 5.73 0.94
C ASN A 20 14.25 6.55 -0.35
N GLY A 21 13.21 6.65 -1.19
CA GLY A 21 13.25 7.39 -2.46
C GLY A 21 13.90 6.60 -3.60
N GLU A 22 14.20 5.32 -3.38
CA GLU A 22 14.53 4.42 -4.47
C GLU A 22 13.29 4.13 -5.31
N LYS A 23 13.48 3.51 -6.48
CA LYS A 23 12.40 3.24 -7.44
C LYS A 23 12.32 1.75 -7.82
N PRO A 24 12.11 0.84 -6.84
CA PRO A 24 12.06 -0.60 -7.10
C PRO A 24 10.90 -1.02 -8.00
N TRP A 25 9.91 -0.13 -8.21
CA TRP A 25 8.77 -0.34 -9.11
C TRP A 25 9.09 -0.11 -10.60
N ILE A 26 10.25 0.46 -10.95
CA ILE A 26 10.62 0.67 -12.35
C ILE A 26 10.67 -0.69 -13.08
N GLY A 27 10.03 -0.75 -14.25
CA GLY A 27 9.96 -1.97 -15.08
C GLY A 27 8.70 -2.80 -14.85
N TYR A 28 7.82 -2.39 -13.93
CA TYR A 28 6.52 -3.03 -13.73
C TYR A 28 5.38 -2.08 -14.09
N ASP A 29 4.35 -2.62 -14.77
CA ASP A 29 3.14 -1.85 -15.09
C ASP A 29 2.10 -1.86 -13.96
N ILE A 30 2.09 -2.94 -13.17
CA ILE A 30 1.14 -3.21 -12.08
C ILE A 30 1.89 -3.84 -10.92
N ILE A 31 1.59 -3.37 -9.72
CA ILE A 31 2.08 -3.92 -8.46
C ILE A 31 0.89 -4.23 -7.56
N GLU A 32 0.86 -5.43 -6.99
CA GLU A 32 -0.15 -5.86 -6.03
C GLU A 32 0.52 -6.35 -4.75
N GLY A 33 -0.03 -5.98 -3.60
CA GLY A 33 0.43 -6.50 -2.33
C GLY A 33 -0.17 -5.75 -1.15
N GLY A 34 0.13 -6.22 0.05
CA GLY A 34 -0.38 -5.59 1.27
C GLY A 34 0.06 -4.13 1.37
N VAL A 35 -0.92 -3.25 1.60
CA VAL A 35 -0.68 -1.82 1.78
C VAL A 35 -0.09 -1.55 3.17
N VAL A 36 0.77 -0.55 3.27
CA VAL A 36 1.21 -0.04 4.57
C VAL A 36 0.11 0.86 5.14
N ASP A 37 -0.90 0.26 5.76
CA ASP A 37 -1.99 0.95 6.47
C ASP A 37 -1.61 1.28 7.93
N ASP A 38 -2.55 1.91 8.64
CA ASP A 38 -2.40 2.32 10.05
C ASP A 38 -2.01 1.17 11.01
N ARG A 39 -2.20 -0.10 10.62
CA ARG A 39 -1.86 -1.26 11.45
C ARG A 39 -0.42 -1.72 11.26
N VAL A 40 0.18 -1.37 10.13
CA VAL A 40 1.46 -1.90 9.66
C VAL A 40 2.55 -0.82 9.69
N ILE A 41 2.14 0.45 9.59
CA ILE A 41 3.05 1.60 9.47
C ILE A 41 4.08 1.68 10.60
N ASP A 42 3.66 1.57 11.86
CA ASP A 42 4.56 1.69 13.02
C ASP A 42 5.68 0.65 12.96
N THR A 43 5.37 -0.58 12.54
CA THR A 43 6.38 -1.66 12.44
C THR A 43 7.38 -1.38 11.32
N VAL A 44 6.92 -0.85 10.20
CA VAL A 44 7.79 -0.48 9.07
C VAL A 44 8.70 0.70 9.46
N GLU A 45 8.17 1.71 10.14
CA GLU A 45 8.94 2.88 10.57
C GLU A 45 9.95 2.55 11.68
N ASP A 46 9.58 1.69 12.63
CA ASP A 46 10.51 1.17 13.64
C ASP A 46 11.68 0.41 12.99
N TYR A 47 11.40 -0.37 11.95
CA TYR A 47 12.43 -1.10 11.21
C TYR A 47 13.37 -0.14 10.46
N ILE A 48 12.82 0.84 9.74
CA ILE A 48 13.58 1.86 9.01
C ILE A 48 14.46 2.68 9.95
N SER A 49 13.94 2.99 11.14
CA SER A 49 14.67 3.75 12.17
C SER A 49 15.75 2.93 12.88
N GLY A 50 15.82 1.62 12.63
CA GLY A 50 16.75 0.70 13.30
C GLY A 50 16.37 0.35 14.75
N ASN A 51 15.15 0.67 15.18
CA ASN A 51 14.65 0.38 16.53
C ASN A 51 14.40 -1.13 16.72
N ILE A 52 14.04 -1.84 15.64
CA ILE A 52 13.80 -3.29 15.63
C ILE A 52 14.59 -3.97 14.53
N THR A 53 14.92 -5.25 14.75
CA THR A 53 15.55 -6.09 13.73
C THR A 53 14.54 -6.54 12.67
N VAL A 54 15.04 -7.03 11.53
CA VAL A 54 14.20 -7.61 10.49
C VAL A 54 13.35 -8.79 10.99
N ASP A 55 13.92 -9.65 11.84
CA ASP A 55 13.20 -10.79 12.41
C ASP A 55 12.07 -10.34 13.34
N GLN A 56 12.29 -9.27 14.10
CA GLN A 56 11.25 -8.67 14.94
C GLN A 56 10.13 -8.04 14.10
N ALA A 57 10.49 -7.34 13.02
CA ALA A 57 9.51 -6.76 12.10
C ALA A 57 8.65 -7.84 11.44
N LEU A 58 9.27 -8.84 10.81
CA LEU A 58 8.55 -9.96 10.18
C LEU A 58 7.74 -10.77 11.20
N GLY A 59 8.25 -10.91 12.42
CA GLY A 59 7.56 -11.55 13.54
C GLY A 59 6.29 -10.82 13.98
N LYS A 60 6.26 -9.48 13.90
CA LYS A 60 5.04 -8.69 14.12
C LYS A 60 4.08 -8.81 12.94
N LEU A 61 4.60 -8.74 11.72
CA LEU A 61 3.81 -8.69 10.49
C LEU A 61 3.14 -10.02 10.10
N ARG A 62 3.74 -11.17 10.43
CA ARG A 62 3.18 -12.51 10.10
C ARG A 62 1.78 -12.79 10.65
N TYR A 63 1.33 -12.02 11.64
CA TYR A 63 0.01 -12.17 12.25
C TYR A 63 -1.05 -11.27 11.61
N THR A 64 -0.65 -10.42 10.67
CA THR A 64 -1.53 -9.48 9.98
C THR A 64 -1.83 -10.00 8.59
N SER A 65 -3.11 -10.22 8.27
CA SER A 65 -3.51 -10.50 6.89
C SER A 65 -3.27 -9.27 6.02
N PRO A 66 -2.59 -9.41 4.87
CA PRO A 66 -2.39 -8.33 3.92
C PRO A 66 -3.72 -7.71 3.49
N ASN A 67 -3.81 -6.38 3.55
CA ASN A 67 -4.87 -5.64 2.87
C ASN A 67 -4.34 -5.25 1.50
N ASN A 68 -4.61 -6.08 0.49
CA ASN A 68 -4.00 -5.92 -0.81
C ASN A 68 -4.48 -4.66 -1.52
N GLN A 69 -3.53 -3.86 -1.99
CA GLN A 69 -3.75 -2.76 -2.91
C GLN A 69 -3.20 -3.14 -4.29
N ILE A 70 -3.92 -2.74 -5.34
CA ILE A 70 -3.41 -2.76 -6.71
C ILE A 70 -2.98 -1.33 -7.08
N CYS A 71 -1.71 -1.17 -7.38
CA CYS A 71 -1.13 0.05 -7.93
C CYS A 71 -0.89 -0.14 -9.43
N ILE A 72 -1.57 0.67 -10.26
CA ILE A 72 -1.37 0.68 -11.72
C ILE A 72 -0.47 1.86 -12.05
N LEU A 73 0.69 1.57 -12.64
CA LEU A 73 1.74 2.55 -12.95
C LEU A 73 1.73 2.97 -14.43
N SER A 74 1.14 2.14 -15.29
CA SER A 74 1.16 2.33 -16.74
C SER A 74 -0.06 3.10 -17.23
N GLN A 75 0.17 4.31 -17.73
CA GLN A 75 -0.90 5.14 -18.31
C GLN A 75 -1.58 4.44 -19.49
N SER A 76 -0.83 3.72 -20.32
CA SER A 76 -1.41 3.01 -21.47
C SER A 76 -2.32 1.85 -21.06
N LEU A 77 -2.04 1.20 -19.91
CA LEU A 77 -2.95 0.20 -19.35
C LEU A 77 -4.21 0.86 -18.78
N LEU A 78 -4.08 2.00 -18.09
CA LEU A 78 -5.22 2.76 -17.59
C LEU A 78 -6.15 3.16 -18.75
N ASP A 79 -5.60 3.77 -19.79
CA ASP A 79 -6.37 4.24 -20.94
C ASP A 79 -7.09 3.11 -21.69
N LYS A 80 -6.48 1.92 -21.73
CA LYS A 80 -7.02 0.77 -22.44
C LYS A 80 -8.06 -0.01 -21.64
N TYR A 81 -7.88 -0.12 -20.31
CA TYR A 81 -8.64 -1.06 -19.48
C TYR A 81 -9.48 -0.40 -18.39
N LEU A 82 -9.19 0.83 -17.99
CA LEU A 82 -9.97 1.55 -16.98
C LEU A 82 -10.90 2.57 -17.67
N ARG A 83 -12.20 2.28 -17.67
CA ARG A 83 -13.21 3.17 -18.23
C ARG A 83 -13.95 3.90 -17.11
N PHE A 84 -13.89 5.23 -17.15
CA PHE A 84 -14.76 6.06 -16.32
C PHE A 84 -16.24 5.80 -16.70
N VAL A 85 -17.08 5.61 -15.68
CA VAL A 85 -18.52 5.35 -15.86
C VAL A 85 -19.32 6.58 -15.45
N ASP A 86 -19.17 7.02 -14.20
CA ASP A 86 -19.83 8.21 -13.66
C ASP A 86 -19.12 8.68 -12.37
N SER A 87 -19.48 9.86 -11.87
CA SER A 87 -19.05 10.38 -10.56
C SER A 87 -20.17 11.18 -9.92
N GLU A 88 -20.46 10.90 -8.66
CA GLU A 88 -21.43 11.67 -7.88
C GLU A 88 -20.72 12.64 -6.96
N ARG A 89 -21.24 13.87 -6.88
CA ARG A 89 -20.79 14.84 -5.89
C ARG A 89 -21.47 14.51 -4.57
N LEU A 90 -20.69 14.32 -3.51
CA LEU A 90 -21.24 14.28 -2.16
C LEU A 90 -21.92 15.62 -1.88
N ASN A 91 -23.24 15.60 -1.70
CA ASN A 91 -23.99 16.75 -1.23
C ASN A 91 -23.71 16.91 0.26
N ASP A 92 -23.34 18.12 0.70
CA ASP A 92 -23.20 18.43 2.12
C ASP A 92 -24.52 18.13 2.84
N ILE A 93 -24.56 17.11 3.70
CA ILE A 93 -25.65 16.97 4.67
C ILE A 93 -25.51 18.16 5.62
N ARG A 94 -26.29 19.21 5.38
CA ARG A 94 -26.48 20.28 6.36
C ARG A 94 -27.27 19.72 7.53
N GLU A 95 -26.71 19.91 8.72
CA GLU A 95 -27.29 19.64 10.03
C GLU A 95 -28.76 20.09 10.13
N GLY A 96 -29.58 19.28 10.81
CA GLY A 96 -30.84 19.79 11.35
C GLY A 96 -31.88 18.74 11.75
N ARG A 97 -31.84 18.29 13.02
CA ARG A 97 -32.90 18.47 14.05
C ARG A 97 -32.77 17.47 15.24
N PRO A 98 -33.28 17.81 16.44
CA PRO A 98 -33.26 19.07 17.18
C PRO A 98 -32.65 18.91 18.61
N VAL A 99 -32.45 20.04 19.29
CA VAL A 99 -32.24 20.15 20.74
C VAL A 99 -33.52 19.84 21.51
#